data_AF-A0A2L2YMV3-F1
#
_entry.id   AF-A0A2L2YMV3-F1
#
_cell.length_a   1.000
_cell.length_b   1.000
_cell.length_c   1.000
_cell.angle_alpha   90.00
_cell.angle_beta   90.00
_cell.angle_gamma   90.00
#
_symmetry.space_group_name_H-M   'P 1'
#
loop_
_entity.id
_entity.type
_entity.pdbx_description
1 polymer ?
#
loop_
_entity_poly.entity_id
_entity_poly.type
_entity_poly.pdbx_seq_one_letter_code
_entity_poly.pdbx_strand_id
1 'polypeptide(L)'
;KTLSYLIATLNASFSPDYDFSHAKSEEFSREHSLRWVVSTIDGNLSASNEYEPLKSQLWSAIDHEITLSECDIYSYNPDLDSDPYGEDGCLWSFNFFFF
;
A
#
# COMPACT_ATOMS: atom_id res chain seq x y z
N LYS A 1 4.43 18.39 2.67
CA LYS A 1 4.07 18.21 1.25
C LYS A 1 3.80 16.75 0.91
N THR A 2 4.63 15.81 1.37
CA THR A 2 4.40 14.37 1.17
C THR A 2 3.04 13.90 1.71
N LEU A 3 2.66 14.26 2.94
CA LEU A 3 1.37 13.86 3.52
C LEU A 3 0.15 14.23 2.66
N SER A 4 0.12 15.43 2.07
CA SER A 4 -0.98 15.83 1.20
C SER A 4 -1.03 15.02 -0.10
N TYR A 5 0.13 14.57 -0.62
CA TYR A 5 0.17 13.66 -1.76
C TYR A 5 -0.33 12.26 -1.39
N LEU A 6 0.08 11.73 -0.23
CA LEU A 6 -0.40 10.43 0.27
C LEU A 6 -1.93 10.41 0.41
N ILE A 7 -2.50 11.44 1.05
CA ILE A 7 -3.96 11.57 1.22
C ILE A 7 -4.66 11.73 -0.14
N ALA A 8 -4.12 12.55 -1.03
CA ALA A 8 -4.70 12.74 -2.37
C ALA A 8 -4.69 11.45 -3.19
N THR A 9 -3.60 10.65 -3.12
CA THR A 9 -3.50 9.36 -3.80
C THR A 9 -4.50 8.34 -3.23
N LEU A 10 -4.68 8.28 -1.90
CA LEU A 10 -5.73 7.44 -1.29
C LEU A 10 -7.12 7.82 -1.78
N ASN A 11 -7.46 9.10 -1.70
CA ASN A 11 -8.76 9.60 -2.15
C ASN A 11 -8.98 9.31 -3.65
N ALA A 12 -7.95 9.43 -4.48
CA ALA A 12 -8.05 9.11 -5.91
C ALA A 12 -8.24 7.61 -6.17
N SER A 13 -7.60 6.74 -5.39
CA SER A 13 -7.69 5.28 -5.55
C SER A 13 -9.03 4.68 -5.09
N PHE A 14 -9.66 5.29 -4.08
CA PHE A 14 -10.83 4.73 -3.39
C PHE A 14 -12.09 5.59 -3.50
N SER A 15 -12.05 6.70 -4.22
CA SER A 15 -13.23 7.49 -4.52
C SER A 15 -14.18 6.70 -5.44
N PRO A 16 -15.50 6.74 -5.20
CA PRO A 16 -16.22 7.60 -4.24
C PRO A 16 -16.53 6.93 -2.90
N ASP A 17 -16.09 5.69 -2.68
CA ASP A 17 -16.55 4.84 -1.58
C ASP A 17 -15.97 5.26 -0.22
N TYR A 18 -14.77 5.85 -0.22
CA TYR A 18 -14.06 6.27 0.99
C TYR A 18 -13.51 7.69 0.91
N ASP A 19 -13.49 8.38 2.06
CA ASP A 19 -12.90 9.72 2.21
C ASP A 19 -11.81 9.72 3.29
N PHE A 20 -10.57 9.99 2.86
CA PHE A 20 -9.36 10.04 3.67
C PHE A 20 -8.93 11.48 3.99
N SER A 21 -9.78 12.48 3.73
CA SER A 21 -9.46 13.90 3.95
C SER A 21 -9.07 14.24 5.39
N HIS A 22 -9.46 13.39 6.35
CA HIS A 22 -9.16 13.52 7.77
C HIS A 22 -8.06 12.56 8.28
N ALA A 23 -7.42 11.80 7.39
CA ALA A 23 -6.34 10.89 7.77
C ALA A 23 -5.18 11.66 8.42
N LYS A 24 -4.72 11.16 9.55
CA LYS A 24 -3.68 11.78 10.39
C LYS A 24 -2.30 11.32 9.93
N SER A 25 -1.29 12.14 10.18
CA SER A 25 0.10 11.79 9.87
C SER A 25 0.59 10.53 10.58
N GLU A 26 0.04 10.23 11.76
CA GLU A 26 0.40 9.07 12.59
C GLU A 26 -0.05 7.74 11.96
N GLU A 27 -1.06 7.78 11.08
CA GLU A 27 -1.53 6.63 10.31
C GLU A 27 -0.64 6.35 9.09
N PHE A 28 0.40 7.16 8.86
CA PHE A 28 1.38 6.95 7.79
C PHE A 28 2.78 6.71 8.34
N SER A 29 3.47 5.73 7.76
CA SER A 29 4.86 5.43 8.09
C SER A 29 5.73 5.45 6.83
N ARG A 30 6.99 5.88 6.97
CA ARG A 30 7.98 5.78 5.90
C ARG A 30 8.71 4.47 6.02
N GLU A 31 8.76 3.71 4.92
CA GLU A 31 9.41 2.41 4.87
C GLU A 31 10.83 2.56 4.32
N HIS A 32 11.83 2.14 5.10
CA HIS A 32 13.24 2.31 4.73
C HIS A 32 13.82 1.14 3.93
N SER A 33 13.02 0.09 3.68
CA SER A 33 13.51 -1.14 3.05
C SER A 33 12.52 -1.63 2.01
N LEU A 34 12.83 -1.37 0.74
CA LEU A 34 12.12 -1.94 -0.41
C LEU A 34 12.03 -3.46 -0.28
N ARG A 35 13.13 -4.11 0.13
CA ARG A 35 13.17 -5.57 0.32
C ARG A 35 12.16 -6.05 1.35
N TRP A 36 11.99 -5.31 2.45
CA TRP A 36 11.01 -5.67 3.47
C TRP A 36 9.59 -5.50 2.93
N VAL A 37 9.30 -4.37 2.26
CA VAL A 37 7.99 -4.11 1.66
C VAL A 37 7.61 -5.17 0.63
N VAL A 38 8.51 -5.49 -0.30
CA VAL A 38 8.33 -6.56 -1.29
C VAL A 38 8.10 -7.90 -0.60
N SER A 39 8.89 -8.24 0.43
CA SER A 39 8.72 -9.50 1.16
C SER A 39 7.39 -9.58 1.92
N THR A 40 6.89 -8.46 2.45
CA THR A 40 5.59 -8.39 3.12
C THR A 40 4.46 -8.58 2.11
N ILE A 41 4.52 -7.90 0.97
CA ILE A 41 3.53 -8.04 -0.10
C ILE A 41 3.54 -9.47 -0.65
N ASP A 42 4.72 -10.02 -0.95
CA ASP A 42 4.90 -11.40 -1.40
C ASP A 42 4.30 -12.39 -0.39
N GLY A 43 4.59 -12.20 0.91
CA GLY A 43 4.10 -13.05 1.98
C GLY A 43 2.57 -13.06 2.06
N ASN A 44 1.94 -11.90 1.98
CA ASN A 44 0.49 -11.77 2.03
C ASN A 44 -0.19 -12.36 0.78
N LEU A 45 0.33 -12.04 -0.40
CA LEU A 45 -0.25 -12.50 -1.67
C LEU A 45 0.00 -13.99 -1.93
N SER A 46 1.05 -14.58 -1.34
CA SER A 46 1.31 -16.03 -1.42
C SER A 46 0.20 -16.89 -0.81
N ALA A 47 -0.71 -16.30 -0.03
CA ALA A 47 -1.94 -16.96 0.41
C ALA A 47 -2.86 -17.36 -0.77
N SER A 48 -2.67 -16.75 -1.94
CA SER A 48 -3.35 -17.10 -3.20
C SER A 48 -2.42 -17.89 -4.11
N ASN A 49 -2.87 -19.07 -4.58
CA ASN A 49 -2.11 -19.92 -5.49
C ASN A 49 -1.84 -19.26 -6.86
N GLU A 50 -2.65 -18.27 -7.25
CA GLU A 50 -2.50 -17.53 -8.51
C GLU A 50 -1.36 -16.50 -8.45
N TYR A 51 -0.82 -16.22 -7.27
CA TYR A 51 0.19 -15.20 -7.10
C TYR A 51 1.56 -15.62 -7.62
N GLU A 52 2.00 -16.85 -7.35
CA GLU A 52 3.32 -17.34 -7.77
C GLU A 52 3.60 -17.17 -9.28
N PRO A 53 2.69 -17.56 -10.21
CA PRO A 53 2.93 -17.32 -11.63
C PRO A 53 2.89 -15.83 -12.02
N LEU A 54 2.17 -14.98 -11.27
CA LEU A 54 2.03 -13.55 -11.54
C LEU A 54 3.18 -12.71 -10.97
N LYS A 55 3.82 -13.17 -9.90
CA LYS A 55 4.78 -12.44 -9.07
C LYS A 55 5.85 -11.70 -9.89
N SER A 56 6.51 -12.42 -10.81
CA SER A 56 7.58 -11.84 -11.63
C SER A 56 7.07 -10.73 -12.55
N GLN A 57 5.90 -10.93 -13.17
CA GLN A 57 5.30 -9.95 -14.06
C GLN A 57 4.83 -8.70 -13.31
N LEU A 58 4.25 -8.88 -12.12
CA LEU A 58 3.83 -7.79 -11.25
C LEU A 58 5.00 -6.88 -10.91
N TRP A 59 6.08 -7.45 -10.35
CA TRP A 59 7.23 -6.65 -9.93
C TRP A 59 7.98 -6.01 -11.10
N SER A 60 8.08 -6.72 -12.24
CA SER A 60 8.68 -6.15 -13.45
C SER A 60 7.88 -4.98 -14.01
N ALA A 61 6.54 -5.06 -13.99
CA ALA A 61 5.69 -3.97 -14.48
C ALA A 61 5.79 -2.74 -13.58
N ILE A 62 5.77 -2.93 -12.26
CA ILE A 62 5.91 -1.84 -11.30
C ILE A 62 7.29 -1.18 -11.45
N ASP A 63 8.38 -1.97 -11.46
CA ASP A 63 9.73 -1.42 -11.57
C ASP A 63 9.94 -0.65 -12.90
N HIS A 64 9.33 -1.12 -13.98
CA HIS A 64 9.40 -0.44 -15.27
C HIS A 64 8.76 0.96 -15.25
N GLU A 65 7.62 1.12 -14.59
CA GLU A 65 6.85 2.38 -14.59
C GLU A 65 7.43 3.41 -13.61
N ILE A 66 7.94 2.97 -12.46
CA ILE A 66 8.30 3.88 -11.36
C ILE A 66 9.74 3.77 -10.87
N THR A 67 10.53 2.80 -11.35
CA THR A 67 11.91 2.55 -10.91
C THR A 67 12.01 2.39 -9.38
N LEU A 68 11.69 1.20 -8.87
CA LEU A 68 11.49 0.95 -7.43
C LEU A 68 12.69 1.32 -6.57
N SER A 69 13.91 1.22 -7.09
CA SER A 69 15.13 1.58 -6.36
C SER A 69 15.29 3.08 -6.09
N GLU A 70 14.56 3.93 -6.82
CA GLU A 70 14.60 5.38 -6.68
C GLU A 70 13.41 5.94 -5.88
N CYS A 71 12.44 5.08 -5.50
CA CYS A 71 11.24 5.51 -4.80
C CYS A 71 11.47 5.73 -3.30
N ASP A 72 10.81 6.76 -2.78
CA ASP A 72 10.47 6.87 -1.37
C ASP A 72 9.20 6.04 -1.08
N ILE A 73 9.30 5.13 -0.11
CA ILE A 73 8.22 4.20 0.19
C ILE A 73 7.49 4.63 1.47
N TYR A 74 6.16 4.57 1.43
CA TYR A 74 5.30 4.87 2.57
C TYR A 74 4.23 3.78 2.72
N SER A 75 3.70 3.63 3.93
CA SER A 75 2.57 2.77 4.24
C SER A 75 1.46 3.57 4.93
N TYR A 76 0.20 3.22 4.65
CA TYR A 76 -0.97 3.69 5.39
C TYR A 76 -1.50 2.56 6.27
N ASN A 77 -1.47 2.79 7.58
CA ASN A 77 -1.86 1.87 8.64
C ASN A 77 -2.89 2.60 9.51
N PRO A 78 -4.18 2.54 9.14
CA PRO A 78 -5.24 3.23 9.89
C PRO A 78 -5.38 2.68 11.30
N ASP A 79 -5.89 3.51 12.21
CA ASP A 79 -6.42 3.02 13.48
C ASP A 79 -7.62 2.09 13.21
N LEU A 80 -7.91 1.15 14.13
CA LEU A 80 -9.01 0.18 13.98
C LEU A 80 -10.39 0.82 13.70
N ASP A 81 -10.61 2.05 14.20
CA ASP A 81 -11.84 2.82 13.97
C ASP A 81 -11.87 3.53 12.61
N SER A 82 -10.71 3.68 11.95
CA SER A 82 -10.50 4.39 10.69
C SER A 82 -10.23 3.44 9.51
N ASP A 83 -10.16 2.12 9.74
CA ASP A 83 -9.81 1.16 8.70
C ASP A 83 -10.99 0.91 7.73
N PRO A 84 -10.89 1.34 6.46
CA PRO A 84 -11.92 1.04 5.46
C PRO A 84 -12.06 -0.46 5.19
N TYR A 85 -11.06 -1.27 5.55
CA TYR A 85 -11.05 -2.72 5.42
C TYR A 85 -11.35 -3.46 6.73
N GLY A 86 -11.73 -2.74 7.79
CA GLY A 86 -12.09 -3.30 9.09
C GLY A 86 -13.40 -4.09 9.12
N GLU A 87 -13.90 -4.54 7.96
CA GLU A 87 -15.04 -5.45 7.90
C GLU A 87 -14.71 -6.81 8.52
N ASP A 88 -15.70 -7.42 9.16
CA ASP A 88 -15.58 -8.75 9.77
C ASP A 88 -15.10 -9.79 8.73
N GLY A 89 -13.88 -10.30 8.92
CA GLY A 89 -13.32 -11.38 8.11
C GLY A 89 -12.08 -11.01 7.28
N CYS A 90 -11.66 -9.74 7.25
CA CYS A 90 -10.39 -9.35 6.64
C CYS A 90 -9.20 -9.85 7.49
N LEU A 91 -8.41 -10.80 6.95
CA LEU A 91 -7.25 -11.35 7.67
C LEU A 91 -6.03 -10.43 7.65
N TRP A 92 -5.87 -9.67 6.57
CA TRP A 92 -4.79 -8.70 6.40
C TRP A 92 -5.20 -7.68 5.33
N SER A 93 -4.69 -6.45 5.48
CA SER A 93 -4.76 -5.38 4.49
C SER A 93 -3.39 -4.71 4.42
N PHE A 94 -3.05 -4.11 3.27
CA PHE A 94 -1.84 -3.30 3.14
C PHE A 94 -2.06 -2.20 2.11
N ASN A 95 -1.50 -1.02 2.40
CA ASN A 95 -1.56 0.13 1.52
C ASN A 95 -0.15 0.74 1.43
N PHE A 96 0.59 0.40 0.38
CA PHE A 96 1.92 0.93 0.13
C PHE A 96 1.90 2.00 -0.97
N PHE A 97 2.72 3.03 -0.79
CA PHE A 97 2.92 4.10 -1.76
C PHE A 97 4.39 4.14 -2.16
N PHE A 98 4.64 4.29 -3.45
CA PHE A 98 5.96 4.47 -4.02
C PHE A 98 5.95 5.81 -4.76
N PHE A 99 6.77 6.75 -4.29
CA PHE A 99 6.85 8.13 -4.79
C PHE A 99 8.24 8.49 -5.29
#